data_AF-A0A0C2J2I0-F1
#
_entry.id   AF-A0A0C2J2I0-F1
#
_cell.length_a   1.000
_cell.length_b   1.000
_cell.length_c   1.000
_cell.angle_alpha   90.00
_cell.angle_beta   90.00
_cell.angle_gamma   90.00
#
_symmetry.space_group_name_H-M   'P 1'
#
loop_
_entity.id
_entity.type
_entity.pdbx_description
1 polymer ?
#
loop_
_entity_poly.entity_id
_entity_poly.type
_entity_poly.pdbx_seq_one_letter_code
_entity_poly.pdbx_strand_id
1 'polypeptide(L)'
;MCLNHSIIHVESMPIHEKTDELLSYFEYTYTKERCVRGREESYAPALIPTHTWNKFESAIEGIARTTNAVKGWHCVLQSLFMCRHPTMGTLFEGLKRDSCE
;
A
#
# COMPACT_ATOMS: atom_id res chain seq x y z
N MET A 1 21.68 11.83 -7.94
CA MET A 1 21.85 10.36 -7.87
C MET A 1 20.56 9.79 -7.29
N CYS A 2 19.58 9.52 -8.15
CA CYS A 2 18.25 9.08 -7.71
C CYS A 2 17.97 7.71 -8.31
N LEU A 3 17.86 6.74 -7.40
CA LEU A 3 16.98 5.59 -7.44
C LEU A 3 16.90 4.86 -8.79
N ASN A 4 17.70 3.79 -8.89
CA ASN A 4 17.41 2.67 -9.77
C ASN A 4 15.98 2.20 -9.45
N HIS A 5 15.05 2.62 -10.31
CA HIS A 5 13.68 2.16 -10.32
C HIS A 5 13.72 0.70 -10.79
N SER A 6 13.99 -0.22 -9.87
CA SER A 6 13.77 -1.64 -10.06
C SER A 6 12.26 -1.88 -10.06
N ILE A 7 11.59 -1.45 -11.12
CA ILE A 7 10.36 -2.12 -11.56
C ILE A 7 10.83 -3.54 -11.86
N ILE A 8 10.40 -4.49 -11.05
CA ILE A 8 10.52 -5.90 -11.40
C ILE A 8 9.73 -6.03 -12.71
N HIS A 9 10.42 -6.21 -13.85
CA HIS A 9 9.78 -6.57 -15.11
C HIS A 9 9.02 -7.87 -14.85
N VAL A 10 7.70 -7.77 -14.69
CA VAL A 10 6.78 -8.91 -14.57
C VAL A 10 6.92 -9.84 -15.79
N GLU A 11 7.43 -9.33 -16.92
CA GLU A 11 7.70 -10.06 -18.16
C GLU A 11 8.69 -11.22 -18.07
N SER A 12 9.43 -11.42 -16.96
CA SER A 12 10.41 -12.52 -16.86
C SER A 12 10.25 -13.43 -15.65
N MET A 13 9.12 -13.40 -14.95
CA MET A 13 8.94 -14.30 -13.82
C MET A 13 8.76 -15.74 -14.34
N PRO A 14 9.66 -16.69 -14.00
CA PRO A 14 9.52 -18.05 -14.48
C PRO A 14 8.23 -18.64 -13.89
N ILE A 15 7.32 -19.04 -14.78
CA ILE A 15 6.07 -19.70 -14.39
C ILE A 15 6.45 -21.05 -13.79
N HIS A 16 6.32 -21.17 -12.48
CA HIS A 16 6.57 -22.41 -11.75
C HIS A 16 5.26 -23.21 -11.69
N GLU A 17 5.33 -24.54 -11.73
CA GLU A 17 4.16 -25.43 -11.69
C GLU A 17 3.24 -25.22 -10.47
N LYS A 18 3.69 -24.47 -9.46
CA LYS A 18 2.96 -24.21 -8.21
C LYS A 18 2.61 -22.72 -8.01
N THR A 19 2.87 -21.87 -9.00
CA THR A 19 2.58 -20.44 -8.89
C THR A 19 1.08 -20.22 -8.63
N ASP A 20 0.20 -20.96 -9.31
CA ASP A 20 -1.24 -20.80 -9.15
C ASP A 20 -1.74 -21.25 -7.77
N GLU A 21 -1.18 -22.33 -7.22
CA GLU A 21 -1.49 -22.81 -5.87
C GLU A 21 -1.06 -21.79 -4.81
N LEU A 22 0.14 -21.22 -4.98
CA LEU A 22 0.67 -20.17 -4.11
C LEU A 22 -0.19 -18.90 -4.17
N LEU A 23 -0.52 -18.43 -5.37
CA LEU A 23 -1.36 -17.25 -5.58
C LEU A 23 -2.75 -17.44 -4.96
N SER A 24 -3.35 -18.62 -5.17
CA SER A 24 -4.64 -18.97 -4.56
C SER A 24 -4.56 -18.95 -3.04
N TYR A 25 -3.50 -19.54 -2.45
CA TYR A 25 -3.30 -19.51 -1.00
C TYR A 25 -3.20 -18.08 -0.46
N PHE A 26 -2.42 -17.20 -1.12
CA PHE A 26 -2.29 -15.80 -0.72
C PHE A 26 -3.62 -15.07 -0.82
N GLU A 27 -4.31 -15.24 -1.93
CA GLU A 27 -5.59 -14.59 -2.19
C GLU A 27 -6.62 -14.96 -1.10
N TYR A 28 -6.81 -16.25 -0.81
CA TYR A 28 -7.75 -16.71 0.21
C TYR A 28 -7.29 -16.49 1.66
N THR A 29 -6.02 -16.18 1.89
CA THR A 29 -5.51 -15.97 3.25
C THR A 29 -5.51 -14.50 3.64
N TYR A 30 -5.10 -13.64 2.72
CA TYR A 30 -4.84 -12.25 3.02
C TYR A 30 -5.87 -11.31 2.41
N THR A 31 -6.50 -11.67 1.30
CA THR A 31 -7.28 -10.72 0.48
C THR A 31 -8.78 -11.04 0.48
N LYS A 32 -9.15 -12.30 0.24
CA LYS A 32 -10.53 -12.79 0.13
C LYS A 32 -10.97 -13.50 1.40
N GLU A 33 -12.27 -13.43 1.67
CA GLU A 33 -12.90 -14.17 2.75
C GLU A 33 -12.92 -15.67 2.44
N ARG A 34 -12.71 -16.51 3.45
CA ARG A 34 -12.63 -17.97 3.28
C ARG A 34 -14.00 -18.60 3.43
N CYS A 35 -14.34 -19.54 2.55
CA CYS A 35 -15.43 -20.47 2.81
C CYS A 35 -14.97 -21.46 3.90
N VAL A 36 -15.54 -21.38 5.11
CA VAL A 36 -15.24 -22.34 6.17
C VAL A 36 -15.92 -23.67 5.81
N ARG A 37 -15.12 -24.71 5.53
CA ARG A 37 -15.61 -26.05 5.18
C ARG A 37 -16.62 -26.53 6.23
N GLY A 38 -17.86 -26.76 5.83
CA GLY A 38 -18.94 -27.29 6.69
C GLY A 38 -19.98 -26.27 7.16
N ARG A 39 -19.93 -25.01 6.72
CA ARG A 39 -21.02 -24.04 6.89
C ARG A 39 -21.21 -23.28 5.59
N GLU A 40 -22.33 -23.50 4.91
CA GLU A 40 -22.64 -22.94 3.58
C GLU A 40 -22.58 -21.40 3.51
N GLU A 41 -22.61 -20.71 4.65
CA GLU A 41 -22.65 -19.24 4.72
C GLU A 41 -21.61 -18.60 5.66
N SER A 42 -20.66 -19.37 6.21
CA SER A 42 -19.67 -18.80 7.16
C SER A 42 -18.39 -18.40 6.43
N TYR A 43 -18.34 -17.14 6.01
CA TYR A 43 -17.13 -16.50 5.53
C TYR A 43 -16.26 -16.11 6.74
N ALA A 44 -15.06 -16.71 6.85
CA ALA A 44 -14.07 -16.17 7.78
C ALA A 44 -13.45 -14.90 7.13
N PRO A 45 -13.36 -13.78 7.86
CA PRO A 45 -12.84 -12.55 7.30
C PRO A 45 -11.38 -12.74 6.87
N ALA A 46 -10.99 -12.10 5.77
CA ALA A 46 -9.60 -12.04 5.35
C ALA A 46 -8.73 -11.42 6.46
N LEU A 47 -7.47 -11.84 6.58
CA LEU A 47 -6.56 -11.26 7.58
C LEU A 47 -6.34 -9.75 7.36
N ILE A 48 -6.37 -9.30 6.10
CA ILE A 48 -6.17 -7.90 5.72
C ILE A 48 -7.16 -7.55 4.60
N PRO A 49 -8.45 -7.31 4.93
CA PRO A 49 -9.49 -7.05 3.93
C PRO A 49 -9.13 -5.86 3.03
N THR A 50 -9.41 -5.97 1.73
CA THR A 50 -9.05 -4.95 0.73
C THR A 50 -9.59 -3.55 1.02
N HIS A 51 -10.79 -3.45 1.61
CA HIS A 51 -11.38 -2.16 2.00
C HIS A 51 -10.57 -1.42 3.08
N THR A 52 -9.67 -2.10 3.80
CA THR A 52 -8.77 -1.49 4.79
C THR A 52 -7.48 -0.96 4.18
N TRP A 53 -7.22 -1.22 2.90
CA TRP A 53 -5.97 -0.84 2.27
C TRP A 53 -6.02 0.64 1.86
N ASN A 54 -5.10 1.43 2.38
CA ASN A 54 -4.99 2.88 2.15
C ASN A 54 -4.96 3.31 0.67
N LYS A 55 -4.62 2.40 -0.26
CA LYS A 55 -4.51 2.65 -1.71
C LYS A 55 -5.13 1.54 -2.56
N PHE A 56 -6.16 0.85 -2.06
CA PHE A 56 -6.83 -0.21 -2.82
C PHE A 56 -7.28 0.24 -4.21
N GLU A 57 -8.09 1.31 -4.28
CA GLU A 57 -8.63 1.84 -5.54
C GLU A 57 -7.51 2.26 -6.51
N SER A 58 -6.50 2.98 -6.02
CA SER A 58 -5.35 3.37 -6.85
C SER A 58 -4.55 2.16 -7.35
N ALA A 59 -4.47 1.08 -6.57
CA ALA A 59 -3.82 -0.16 -7.01
C ALA A 59 -4.63 -0.88 -8.11
N ILE A 60 -5.96 -0.87 -8.04
CA ILE A 60 -6.86 -1.37 -9.09
C ILE A 60 -6.70 -0.55 -10.38
N GLU A 61 -6.54 0.76 -10.26
CA GLU A 61 -6.30 1.68 -11.38
C GLU A 61 -4.88 1.58 -11.98
N GLY A 62 -4.04 0.69 -11.47
CA GLY A 62 -2.64 0.55 -11.92
C GLY A 62 -1.75 1.73 -11.51
N ILE A 63 -2.23 2.60 -10.63
CA ILE A 63 -1.50 3.76 -10.11
C ILE A 63 -0.63 3.25 -8.95
N ALA A 64 0.54 2.70 -9.29
CA ALA A 64 1.51 2.18 -8.35
C ALA A 64 2.18 3.29 -7.53
N ARG A 65 1.44 3.90 -6.59
CA ARG A 65 2.03 4.80 -5.58
C ARG A 65 2.46 3.97 -4.37
N THR A 66 3.76 3.70 -4.29
CA THR A 66 4.42 3.07 -3.12
C THR A 66 4.44 4.00 -1.89
N THR A 67 4.05 5.26 -2.06
CA THR A 67 3.82 6.22 -0.99
C THR A 67 2.47 5.94 -0.34
N ASN A 68 2.49 4.97 0.58
CA ASN A 68 1.59 4.97 1.74
C ASN A 68 1.46 6.43 2.23
N ALA A 69 0.22 6.93 2.35
CA ALA A 69 -0.03 8.30 2.82
C ALA A 69 0.74 8.60 4.13
N VAL A 70 0.81 7.65 5.07
CA VAL A 70 1.59 7.74 6.31
C VAL A 70 3.07 7.96 6.06
N LYS A 71 3.67 7.33 5.04
CA LYS A 71 5.08 7.60 4.66
C LYS A 71 5.25 9.00 4.09
N GLY A 72 4.27 9.48 3.31
CA GLY A 72 4.23 10.87 2.83
C GLY A 72 4.18 11.86 3.99
N TRP A 73 3.18 11.70 4.86
CA TRP A 73 3.01 12.50 6.08
C TRP A 73 4.24 12.46 6.98
N HIS A 74 4.83 11.28 7.21
CA HIS A 74 6.04 11.16 8.01
C HIS A 74 7.23 11.89 7.38
N CYS A 75 7.42 11.76 6.05
CA CYS A 75 8.49 12.45 5.33
C CYS A 75 8.34 13.97 5.42
N VAL A 76 7.12 14.48 5.23
CA VAL A 76 6.84 15.92 5.29
C VAL A 76 7.00 16.45 6.72
N LEU A 77 6.41 15.77 7.71
CA LEU A 77 6.60 16.14 9.13
C LEU A 77 8.08 16.16 9.51
N GLN A 78 8.83 15.13 9.12
CA GLN A 78 10.27 15.07 9.36
C GLN A 78 11.00 16.27 8.72
N SER A 79 10.62 16.66 7.49
CA SER A 79 11.21 17.83 6.82
C SER A 79 10.88 19.15 7.53
N LEU A 80 9.69 19.26 8.12
CA LEU A 80 9.25 20.44 8.85
C LEU A 80 9.93 20.58 10.21
N PHE A 81 10.15 19.48 10.92
CA PHE A 81 10.84 19.51 12.23
C PHE A 81 12.36 19.60 12.12
N MET A 82 12.96 19.09 11.04
CA MET A 82 14.41 19.10 10.83
C MET A 82 14.91 20.37 10.12
N CYS A 83 14.07 21.41 9.99
CA CYS A 83 14.51 22.68 9.45
C CYS A 83 15.38 23.46 10.45
N ARG A 84 16.27 24.31 9.95
CA ARG A 84 17.27 25.03 10.76
C ARG A 84 16.65 25.99 11.79
N HIS A 85 15.43 26.48 11.51
CA HIS A 85 14.65 27.37 12.39
C HIS A 85 13.15 27.03 12.30
N PRO A 86 12.67 26.02 13.04
CA PRO A 86 11.26 25.66 13.03
C PRO A 86 10.43 26.78 13.65
N THR A 87 9.47 27.29 12.89
CA THR A 87 8.48 28.26 13.35
C THR A 87 7.07 27.71 13.12
N MET A 88 6.09 28.22 13.86
CA MET A 88 4.69 27.89 13.62
C MET A 88 4.25 28.26 12.20
N GLY A 89 4.83 29.30 11.60
CA GLY A 89 4.57 29.69 10.20
C GLY A 89 5.02 28.63 9.20
N THR A 90 6.26 28.15 9.32
CA THR A 90 6.79 27.08 8.45
C THR A 90 5.99 25.79 8.58
N LEU A 91 5.49 25.48 9.78
CA LEU A 91 4.60 24.34 10.02
C LEU A 91 3.27 24.49 9.27
N PHE A 92 2.60 25.64 9.40
CA PHE A 92 1.31 25.87 8.73
C PHE A 92 1.44 25.94 7.20
N GLU A 93 2.53 26.48 6.67
CA GLU A 93 2.80 26.49 5.24
C GLU A 93 3.05 25.08 4.69
N GLY A 94 3.79 24.25 5.43
CA GLY A 94 3.99 22.84 5.10
C GLY A 94 2.68 22.05 5.06
N LEU A 95 1.86 22.18 6.10
CA LEU A 95 0.56 21.51 6.19
C LEU A 95 -0.42 21.96 5.09
N LYS A 96 -0.39 23.23 4.69
CA LYS A 96 -1.20 23.75 3.58
C LYS A 96 -0.79 23.15 2.23
N ARG A 97 0.51 22.94 2.00
CA ARG A 97 0.99 22.29 0.77
C ARG A 97 0.50 20.84 0.65
N ASP A 98 0.53 20.09 1.76
CA ASP A 98 0.10 18.68 1.79
C ASP A 98 -1.42 18.49 1.69
N SER A 99 -2.22 19.47 2.13
CA SER A 99 -3.70 19.36 2.11
C SER A 99 -4.33 19.58 0.73
N CYS A 100 -3.53 19.98 -0.27
CA CYS A 100 -4.01 20.32 -1.62
C CYS A 100 -3.65 19.28 -2.71
N GLU A 101 -2.99 18.17 -2.34
CA GLU A 101 -2.80 16.99 -3.20
C GLU A 101 -3.86 15.91 -2.93
#